data_AF-A0A3M1WY30-F1
#
_entry.id   AF-A0A3M1WY30-F1
#
_cell.length_a   1.000
_cell.length_b   1.000
_cell.length_c   1.000
_cell.angle_alpha   90.00
_cell.angle_beta   90.00
_cell.angle_gamma   90.00
#
_symmetry.space_group_name_H-M   'P 1'
#
loop_
_entity.id
_entity.type
_entity.pdbx_description
1 polymer ?
#
loop_
_entity_poly.entity_id
_entity_poly.type
_entity_poly.pdbx_seq_one_letter_code
_entity_poly.pdbx_strand_id
1 'polypeptide(L)'
;GGAYRYVSKPWKDEELLQIIRDAASRYRLIVENRRLIQIINQQNRELKSWNEKLEARVKEQTEELQRKNKELETLADRLQRTFESTIDAFAGLIELRNAFVRDHSRKVTQLALLLAEKAGMSGKDLETLRVGALLHDVGKIGIPDLMLQKDPEEYSPEEVEEYRKHPVRGQTAIDSVEELREAGIIIRGHHENYDGSGFPDGLKGSKIPLGARIVRLCDFVDNHFSRCQGKNALEQTAAKVKEGKFTLFDPDLVSAAVDLIPRVYAEFTPDTDMVEVEVSPDHLKPGMILARDVTSGTGLLLLRKGTPLDSTKIASLRRYYTLDPSRSGIFVFTKK
;
A
#
# COMPACT_ATOMS: atom_id res chain seq x y z
N GLY A 1 -66.36 60.59 -12.43
CA GLY A 1 -67.03 61.56 -13.31
C GLY A 1 -66.71 62.94 -12.78
N GLY A 2 -66.32 63.86 -13.65
CA GLY A 2 -66.01 65.24 -13.31
C GLY A 2 -65.90 66.06 -14.61
N ALA A 3 -66.17 67.36 -14.54
CA ALA A 3 -66.00 68.24 -15.70
C ALA A 3 -64.50 68.33 -16.07
N TYR A 4 -64.15 68.03 -17.34
CA TYR A 4 -62.76 68.13 -17.82
C TYR A 4 -62.28 69.58 -17.82
N ARG A 5 -63.13 70.49 -18.30
CA ARG A 5 -62.91 71.94 -18.33
C ARG A 5 -64.25 72.66 -18.52
N TYR A 6 -64.39 73.84 -17.95
CA TYR A 6 -65.55 74.71 -18.18
C TYR A 6 -65.26 75.65 -19.36
N VAL A 7 -66.24 75.85 -20.23
CA VAL A 7 -66.15 76.76 -21.38
C VAL A 7 -67.23 77.82 -21.23
N SER A 8 -66.85 79.10 -21.27
CA SER A 8 -67.76 80.25 -21.17
C SER A 8 -68.19 80.73 -22.57
N LYS A 9 -69.41 81.29 -22.67
CA LYS A 9 -69.92 81.88 -23.93
C LYS A 9 -69.46 83.34 -24.10
N PRO A 10 -69.27 83.83 -25.33
CA PRO A 10 -69.30 83.10 -26.61
C PRO A 10 -68.00 82.31 -26.83
N TRP A 11 -68.10 81.06 -27.28
CA TRP A 11 -66.93 80.20 -27.48
C TRP A 11 -66.33 80.37 -28.89
N LYS A 12 -65.06 79.99 -29.03
CA LYS A 12 -64.35 79.90 -30.31
C LYS A 12 -64.25 78.44 -30.73
N ASP A 13 -64.62 78.13 -31.98
CA ASP A 13 -64.71 76.75 -32.47
C ASP A 13 -63.35 76.04 -32.47
N GLU A 14 -62.26 76.73 -32.82
CA GLU A 14 -60.89 76.16 -32.77
C GLU A 14 -60.46 75.77 -31.35
N GLU A 15 -60.77 76.62 -30.37
CA GLU A 15 -60.44 76.38 -28.96
C GLU A 15 -61.27 75.22 -28.39
N LEU A 16 -62.55 75.15 -28.77
CA LEU A 16 -63.43 74.04 -28.41
C LEU A 16 -62.92 72.70 -29.00
N LEU A 17 -62.51 72.69 -30.27
CA LEU A 17 -61.94 71.50 -30.92
C LEU A 17 -60.64 71.04 -30.24
N GLN A 18 -59.78 71.98 -29.84
CA GLN A 18 -58.54 71.65 -29.12
C GLN A 18 -58.84 71.07 -27.73
N ILE A 19 -59.79 71.67 -26.99
CA ILE A 19 -60.26 71.15 -25.69
C ILE A 19 -60.79 69.72 -25.82
N ILE A 20 -61.55 69.42 -26.89
CA ILE A 20 -62.07 68.08 -27.16
C ILE A 20 -60.92 67.09 -27.48
N ARG A 21 -59.93 67.48 -28.29
CA ARG A 21 -58.76 66.64 -28.60
C ARG A 21 -57.92 66.34 -27.36
N ASP A 22 -57.70 67.33 -26.51
CA ASP A 22 -56.93 67.17 -25.28
C ASP A 22 -57.70 66.31 -24.26
N ALA A 23 -59.03 66.48 -24.17
CA ALA A 23 -59.89 65.62 -23.37
C ALA A 23 -59.86 64.17 -23.84
N ALA A 24 -59.97 63.92 -25.15
CA ALA A 24 -59.91 62.59 -25.74
C ALA A 24 -58.53 61.93 -25.55
N SER A 25 -57.45 62.70 -25.67
CA SER A 25 -56.08 62.21 -25.46
C SER A 25 -55.80 61.89 -23.99
N ARG A 26 -56.23 62.76 -23.06
CA ARG A 26 -56.14 62.48 -21.62
C ARG A 26 -56.96 61.27 -21.21
N TYR A 27 -58.18 61.12 -21.75
CA TYR A 27 -59.01 59.94 -21.51
C TYR A 27 -58.32 58.66 -22.00
N ARG A 28 -57.79 58.66 -23.23
CA ARG A 28 -56.99 57.53 -23.75
C ARG A 28 -55.81 57.19 -22.86
N LEU A 29 -55.04 58.19 -22.42
CA LEU A 29 -53.90 57.98 -21.51
C LEU A 29 -54.34 57.38 -20.17
N ILE A 30 -55.45 57.83 -19.60
CA ILE A 30 -55.98 57.27 -18.33
C ILE A 30 -56.41 55.81 -18.52
N VAL A 31 -57.08 55.50 -19.63
CA VAL A 31 -57.51 54.13 -19.95
C VAL A 31 -56.29 53.23 -20.17
N GLU A 32 -55.30 53.69 -20.95
CA GLU A 32 -54.09 52.91 -21.23
C GLU A 32 -53.23 52.73 -19.97
N ASN A 33 -53.08 53.76 -19.13
CA ASN A 33 -52.36 53.64 -17.87
C ASN A 33 -53.02 52.62 -16.92
N ARG A 34 -54.36 52.64 -16.81
CA ARG A 34 -55.08 51.60 -16.05
C ARG A 34 -54.83 50.20 -16.62
N ARG A 35 -54.85 50.05 -17.94
CA ARG A 35 -54.55 48.79 -18.61
C ARG A 35 -53.13 48.30 -18.30
N LEU A 36 -52.12 49.18 -18.42
CA LEU A 36 -50.73 48.86 -18.12
C LEU A 36 -50.53 48.48 -16.65
N ILE A 37 -51.17 49.20 -15.71
CA ILE A 37 -51.13 48.84 -14.28
C ILE A 37 -51.72 47.45 -14.04
N GLN A 38 -52.82 47.10 -14.71
CA GLN A 38 -53.42 45.76 -14.60
C GLN A 38 -52.47 44.68 -15.14
N ILE A 39 -51.83 44.92 -16.29
CA ILE A 39 -50.84 43.99 -16.87
C ILE A 39 -49.64 43.82 -15.94
N ILE A 40 -49.07 44.91 -15.42
CA ILE A 40 -47.94 44.86 -14.48
C ILE A 40 -48.31 44.08 -13.22
N ASN A 41 -49.48 44.35 -12.64
CA ASN A 41 -49.95 43.62 -11.46
C ASN A 41 -50.18 42.13 -11.74
N GLN A 42 -50.61 41.79 -12.96
CA GLN A 42 -50.76 40.40 -13.38
C GLN A 42 -49.39 39.72 -13.54
N GLN A 43 -48.46 40.34 -14.27
CA GLN A 43 -47.10 39.84 -14.47
C GLN A 43 -46.33 39.69 -13.15
N ASN A 44 -46.46 40.64 -12.24
CA ASN A 44 -45.82 40.55 -10.92
C ASN A 44 -46.36 39.37 -10.10
N ARG A 45 -47.66 39.07 -10.19
CA ARG A 45 -48.27 37.89 -9.53
C ARG A 45 -47.77 36.59 -10.15
N GLU A 46 -47.67 36.53 -11.46
CA GLU A 46 -47.11 35.38 -12.18
C GLU A 46 -45.65 35.17 -11.80
N LEU A 47 -44.81 36.21 -11.87
CA LEU A 47 -43.39 36.14 -11.50
C LEU A 47 -43.19 35.64 -10.07
N LYS A 48 -44.00 36.13 -9.13
CA LYS A 48 -43.96 35.66 -7.74
C LYS A 48 -44.26 34.15 -7.65
N SER A 49 -45.31 33.69 -8.32
CA SER A 49 -45.65 32.26 -8.34
C SER A 49 -44.56 31.40 -9.00
N TRP A 50 -43.93 31.90 -10.06
CA TRP A 50 -42.81 31.22 -10.72
C TRP A 50 -41.58 31.14 -9.82
N ASN A 51 -41.23 32.22 -9.13
CA ASN A 51 -40.11 32.24 -8.18
C ASN A 51 -40.36 31.24 -7.04
N GLU A 52 -41.54 31.22 -6.44
CA GLU A 52 -41.89 30.26 -5.38
C GLU A 52 -41.77 28.80 -5.85
N LYS A 53 -42.24 28.50 -7.08
CA LYS A 53 -42.11 27.15 -7.68
C LYS A 53 -40.66 26.79 -7.98
N LEU A 54 -39.88 27.74 -8.48
CA LEU A 54 -38.48 27.54 -8.81
C LEU A 54 -37.66 27.30 -7.54
N GLU A 55 -37.88 28.11 -6.50
CA GLU A 55 -37.25 27.95 -5.19
C GLU A 55 -37.57 26.56 -4.60
N ALA A 56 -38.83 26.13 -4.67
CA ALA A 56 -39.22 24.79 -4.23
C ALA A 56 -38.49 23.68 -5.01
N ARG A 57 -38.42 23.79 -6.34
CA ARG A 57 -37.73 22.81 -7.19
C ARG A 57 -36.22 22.79 -6.97
N VAL A 58 -35.59 23.96 -6.83
CA VAL A 58 -34.15 24.06 -6.54
C VAL A 58 -33.84 23.44 -5.18
N LYS A 59 -34.67 23.70 -4.17
CA LYS A 59 -34.54 23.09 -2.85
C LYS A 59 -34.65 21.56 -2.93
N GLU A 60 -35.68 21.04 -3.58
CA GLU A 60 -35.88 19.60 -3.78
C GLU A 60 -34.69 18.95 -4.50
N GLN A 61 -34.22 19.54 -5.60
CA GLN A 61 -33.05 19.03 -6.34
C GLN A 61 -31.76 19.09 -5.52
N THR A 62 -31.58 20.15 -4.73
CA THR A 62 -30.39 20.30 -3.87
C THR A 62 -30.39 19.23 -2.78
N GLU A 63 -31.53 18.96 -2.16
CA GLU A 63 -31.70 17.91 -1.16
C GLU A 63 -31.46 16.51 -1.78
N GLU A 64 -31.98 16.26 -2.98
CA GLU A 64 -31.75 15.00 -3.69
C GLU A 64 -30.27 14.79 -4.04
N LEU A 65 -29.60 15.84 -4.55
CA LEU A 65 -28.19 15.78 -4.91
C LEU A 65 -27.30 15.57 -3.68
N GLN A 66 -27.59 16.25 -2.56
CA GLN A 66 -26.89 16.04 -1.30
C GLN A 66 -27.05 14.60 -0.80
N ARG A 67 -28.26 14.03 -0.89
CA ARG A 67 -28.50 12.64 -0.53
C ARG A 67 -27.70 11.69 -1.43
N LYS A 68 -27.74 11.88 -2.75
CA LYS A 68 -27.00 11.05 -3.71
C LYS A 68 -25.49 11.14 -3.51
N ASN A 69 -24.95 12.33 -3.25
CA ASN A 69 -23.52 12.50 -2.96
C ASN A 69 -23.11 11.72 -1.71
N LYS A 70 -23.90 11.81 -0.64
CA LYS A 70 -23.65 11.04 0.59
C LYS A 70 -23.72 9.52 0.35
N GLU A 71 -24.68 9.07 -0.45
CA GLU A 71 -24.77 7.66 -0.86
C GLU A 71 -23.53 7.22 -1.65
N LEU A 72 -23.05 8.03 -2.60
CA LEU A 72 -21.83 7.76 -3.36
C LEU A 72 -20.58 7.70 -2.46
N GLU A 73 -20.42 8.63 -1.51
CA GLU A 73 -19.33 8.63 -0.54
C GLU A 73 -19.32 7.32 0.26
N THR A 74 -20.48 6.92 0.80
CA THR A 74 -20.58 5.66 1.57
C THR A 74 -20.31 4.41 0.73
N LEU A 75 -20.71 4.41 -0.54
CA LEU A 75 -20.42 3.31 -1.46
C LEU A 75 -18.93 3.25 -1.80
N ALA A 76 -18.28 4.39 -2.03
CA ALA A 76 -16.85 4.48 -2.31
C ALA A 76 -16.02 3.96 -1.12
N ASP A 77 -16.34 4.40 0.10
CA ASP A 77 -15.69 3.92 1.33
C ASP A 77 -15.84 2.41 1.51
N ARG A 78 -17.04 1.88 1.23
CA ARG A 78 -17.30 0.44 1.32
C ARG A 78 -16.50 -0.35 0.28
N LEU A 79 -16.42 0.15 -0.95
CA LEU A 79 -15.66 -0.47 -2.02
C LEU A 79 -14.17 -0.52 -1.67
N GLN A 80 -13.62 0.59 -1.17
CA GLN A 80 -12.22 0.65 -0.72
C GLN A 80 -11.93 -0.38 0.38
N ARG A 81 -12.74 -0.42 1.44
CA ARG A 81 -12.55 -1.39 2.54
C ARG A 81 -12.66 -2.84 2.07
N THR A 82 -13.57 -3.11 1.13
CA THR A 82 -13.75 -4.45 0.55
C THR A 82 -12.53 -4.85 -0.28
N PHE A 83 -11.99 -3.91 -1.05
CA PHE A 83 -10.77 -4.11 -1.82
C PHE A 83 -9.56 -4.40 -0.92
N GLU A 84 -9.35 -3.58 0.13
CA GLU A 84 -8.30 -3.80 1.14
C GLU A 84 -8.43 -5.18 1.81
N SER A 85 -9.64 -5.54 2.24
CA SER A 85 -9.90 -6.85 2.86
C SER A 85 -9.65 -8.02 1.91
N THR A 86 -9.86 -7.82 0.60
CA THR A 86 -9.60 -8.84 -0.42
C THR A 86 -8.10 -9.04 -0.62
N ILE A 87 -7.32 -7.96 -0.63
CA ILE A 87 -5.84 -8.02 -0.68
C ILE A 87 -5.30 -8.77 0.53
N ASP A 88 -5.78 -8.45 1.73
CA ASP A 88 -5.37 -9.14 2.96
C ASP A 88 -5.74 -10.63 2.94
N ALA A 89 -6.91 -10.98 2.39
CA ALA A 89 -7.31 -12.36 2.23
C ALA A 89 -6.40 -13.13 1.25
N PHE A 90 -6.01 -12.52 0.13
CA PHE A 90 -5.07 -13.13 -0.81
C PHE A 90 -3.68 -13.33 -0.19
N ALA A 91 -3.16 -12.34 0.54
CA ALA A 91 -1.93 -12.47 1.31
C ALA A 91 -2.01 -13.68 2.26
N GLY A 92 -3.10 -13.77 3.03
CA GLY A 92 -3.31 -14.89 3.96
C GLY A 92 -3.42 -16.26 3.28
N LEU A 93 -4.04 -16.35 2.10
CA LEU A 93 -4.13 -17.62 1.35
C LEU A 93 -2.76 -18.14 0.88
N ILE A 94 -1.83 -17.24 0.54
CA ILE A 94 -0.46 -17.62 0.16
C ILE A 94 0.28 -18.16 1.39
N GLU A 95 0.18 -17.47 2.53
CA GLU A 95 0.80 -17.89 3.79
C GLU A 95 0.27 -19.25 4.28
N LEU A 96 -1.01 -19.57 4.05
CA LEU A 96 -1.58 -20.88 4.42
C LEU A 96 -0.90 -22.07 3.73
N ARG A 97 -0.32 -21.88 2.55
CA ARG A 97 0.42 -22.94 1.84
C ARG A 97 1.85 -23.12 2.35
N ASN A 98 2.37 -22.18 3.13
CA ASN A 98 3.73 -22.23 3.65
C ASN A 98 3.73 -22.22 5.18
N ALA A 99 3.90 -23.41 5.77
CA ALA A 99 3.84 -23.63 7.21
C ALA A 99 4.84 -22.79 8.04
N PHE A 100 5.87 -22.20 7.40
CA PHE A 100 6.92 -21.42 8.04
C PHE A 100 6.64 -19.91 8.13
N VAL A 101 5.52 -19.41 7.57
CA VAL A 101 5.41 -17.99 7.14
C VAL A 101 4.22 -17.25 7.76
N ARG A 102 3.73 -17.65 8.94
CA ARG A 102 2.60 -16.97 9.58
C ARG A 102 2.94 -15.50 9.89
N ASP A 103 2.12 -14.58 9.41
CA ASP A 103 2.25 -13.12 9.60
C ASP A 103 3.50 -12.48 8.96
N HIS A 104 4.22 -13.21 8.09
CA HIS A 104 5.41 -12.71 7.40
C HIS A 104 5.10 -11.50 6.52
N SER A 105 4.12 -11.60 5.62
CA SER A 105 3.79 -10.50 4.72
C SER A 105 3.35 -9.26 5.50
N ARG A 106 2.70 -9.44 6.65
CA ARG A 106 2.32 -8.35 7.55
C ARG A 106 3.54 -7.68 8.19
N LYS A 107 4.48 -8.45 8.75
CA LYS A 107 5.72 -7.94 9.36
C LYS A 107 6.62 -7.22 8.33
N VAL A 108 6.77 -7.81 7.14
CA VAL A 108 7.49 -7.19 6.01
C VAL A 108 6.83 -5.88 5.63
N THR A 109 5.50 -5.85 5.48
CA THR A 109 4.75 -4.63 5.15
C THR A 109 4.89 -3.56 6.22
N GLN A 110 4.79 -3.91 7.50
CA GLN A 110 4.94 -2.97 8.60
C GLN A 110 6.31 -2.30 8.60
N LEU A 111 7.39 -3.08 8.46
CA LEU A 111 8.74 -2.53 8.37
C LEU A 111 8.92 -1.69 7.09
N ALA A 112 8.38 -2.15 5.96
CA ALA A 112 8.47 -1.46 4.68
C ALA A 112 7.82 -0.07 4.72
N LEU A 113 6.63 0.06 5.32
CA LEU A 113 5.95 1.34 5.48
C LEU A 113 6.75 2.33 6.33
N LEU A 114 7.25 1.90 7.49
CA LEU A 114 8.08 2.74 8.36
C LEU A 114 9.37 3.19 7.66
N LEU A 115 9.98 2.30 6.87
CA LEU A 115 11.19 2.61 6.12
C LEU A 115 10.90 3.57 4.96
N ALA A 116 9.78 3.39 4.27
CA ALA A 116 9.34 4.23 3.16
C ALA A 116 9.02 5.67 3.61
N GLU A 117 8.33 5.83 4.73
CA GLU A 117 8.07 7.15 5.33
C GLU A 117 9.38 7.85 5.68
N LYS A 118 10.36 7.14 6.28
CA LYS A 118 11.71 7.68 6.52
C LYS A 118 12.44 8.04 5.23
N ALA A 119 12.18 7.34 4.14
CA ALA A 119 12.72 7.62 2.81
C ALA A 119 11.95 8.73 2.05
N GLY A 120 10.91 9.32 2.65
CA GLY A 120 10.15 10.42 2.08
C GLY A 120 8.99 10.01 1.17
N MET A 121 8.61 8.72 1.13
CA MET A 121 7.42 8.27 0.41
C MET A 121 6.14 8.68 1.15
N SER A 122 5.10 9.07 0.41
CA SER A 122 3.81 9.46 0.98
C SER A 122 2.65 9.24 0.00
N GLY A 123 1.41 9.32 0.49
CA GLY A 123 0.20 9.26 -0.33
C GLY A 123 0.08 7.96 -1.13
N LYS A 124 -0.16 8.09 -2.45
CA LYS A 124 -0.41 6.95 -3.34
C LYS A 124 0.78 6.00 -3.45
N ASP A 125 2.01 6.50 -3.39
CA ASP A 125 3.22 5.67 -3.50
C ASP A 125 3.38 4.76 -2.27
N LEU A 126 3.01 5.26 -1.09
CA LEU A 126 3.05 4.49 0.15
C LEU A 126 2.00 3.38 0.13
N GLU A 127 0.80 3.66 -0.38
CA GLU A 127 -0.26 2.65 -0.54
C GLU A 127 0.12 1.59 -1.59
N THR A 128 0.74 2.02 -2.69
CA THR A 128 1.26 1.11 -3.72
C THR A 128 2.32 0.17 -3.13
N LEU A 129 3.23 0.70 -2.30
CA LEU A 129 4.20 -0.10 -1.57
C LEU A 129 3.53 -1.07 -0.60
N ARG A 130 2.51 -0.63 0.15
CA ARG A 130 1.76 -1.48 1.08
C ARG A 130 1.23 -2.73 0.37
N VAL A 131 0.57 -2.52 -0.77
CA VAL A 131 -0.01 -3.61 -1.57
C VAL A 131 1.09 -4.48 -2.17
N GLY A 132 2.14 -3.88 -2.72
CA GLY A 132 3.28 -4.61 -3.28
C GLY A 132 4.03 -5.46 -2.25
N ALA A 133 4.15 -4.98 -1.01
CA ALA A 133 4.75 -5.71 0.10
C ALA A 133 3.85 -6.85 0.61
N LEU A 134 2.53 -6.64 0.71
CA LEU A 134 1.60 -7.71 1.12
C LEU A 134 1.55 -8.87 0.13
N LEU A 135 1.64 -8.55 -1.17
CA LEU A 135 1.49 -9.51 -2.27
C LEU A 135 2.82 -9.92 -2.92
N HIS A 136 3.99 -9.54 -2.37
CA HIS A 136 5.30 -9.81 -3.00
C HIS A 136 5.49 -11.28 -3.38
N ASP A 137 4.92 -12.19 -2.59
CA ASP A 137 5.00 -13.63 -2.76
C ASP A 137 3.80 -14.27 -3.48
N VAL A 138 2.85 -13.51 -4.03
CA VAL A 138 1.62 -14.06 -4.65
C VAL A 138 1.91 -15.05 -5.79
N GLY A 139 3.02 -14.87 -6.50
CA GLY A 139 3.44 -15.80 -7.54
C GLY A 139 3.85 -17.19 -7.03
N LYS A 140 4.12 -17.36 -5.73
CA LYS A 140 4.40 -18.67 -5.12
C LYS A 140 3.21 -19.63 -5.22
N ILE A 141 2.01 -19.13 -5.52
CA ILE A 141 0.84 -19.99 -5.79
C ILE A 141 1.09 -20.95 -6.96
N GLY A 142 1.96 -20.60 -7.90
CA GLY A 142 2.34 -21.46 -9.02
C GLY A 142 3.43 -22.49 -8.70
N ILE A 143 3.98 -22.51 -7.49
CA ILE A 143 5.07 -23.42 -7.10
C ILE A 143 4.47 -24.72 -6.51
N PRO A 144 5.02 -25.91 -6.83
CA PRO A 144 4.59 -27.18 -6.23
C PRO A 144 4.75 -27.23 -4.70
N ASP A 145 3.78 -27.82 -3.99
CA ASP A 145 3.80 -27.92 -2.52
C ASP A 145 5.03 -28.63 -1.96
N LEU A 146 5.45 -29.74 -2.60
CA LEU A 146 6.64 -30.51 -2.18
C LEU A 146 7.92 -29.67 -2.22
N MET A 147 7.98 -28.67 -3.10
CA MET A 147 9.12 -27.76 -3.19
C MET A 147 9.02 -26.65 -2.13
N LEU A 148 7.82 -26.11 -1.88
CA LEU A 148 7.61 -25.08 -0.85
C LEU A 148 7.90 -25.58 0.59
N GLN A 149 7.83 -26.89 0.82
CA GLN A 149 8.15 -27.51 2.11
C GLN A 149 9.66 -27.65 2.38
N LYS A 150 10.49 -27.50 1.35
CA LYS A 150 11.95 -27.58 1.48
C LYS A 150 12.53 -26.22 1.79
N ASP A 151 13.64 -26.22 2.52
CA ASP A 151 14.44 -25.02 2.68
C ASP A 151 15.05 -24.61 1.33
N PRO A 152 15.15 -23.30 1.00
CA PRO A 152 15.74 -22.84 -0.26
C PRO A 152 17.17 -23.35 -0.51
N GLU A 153 17.94 -23.64 0.55
CA GLU A 153 19.26 -24.25 0.44
C GLU A 153 19.25 -25.69 -0.10
N GLU A 154 18.10 -26.38 -0.04
CA GLU A 154 17.92 -27.77 -0.49
C GLU A 154 17.38 -27.87 -1.92
N TYR A 155 17.12 -26.74 -2.57
CA TYR A 155 16.56 -26.73 -3.93
C TYR A 155 17.58 -27.27 -4.94
N SER A 156 17.13 -28.20 -5.76
CA SER A 156 17.84 -28.58 -6.98
C SER A 156 17.96 -27.40 -7.95
N PRO A 157 18.90 -27.43 -8.93
CA PRO A 157 19.03 -26.37 -9.93
C PRO A 157 17.71 -26.08 -10.67
N GLU A 158 16.92 -27.11 -10.96
CA GLU A 158 15.60 -27.00 -11.61
C GLU A 158 14.58 -26.31 -10.69
N GLU A 159 14.59 -26.64 -9.40
CA GLU A 159 13.74 -25.99 -8.40
C GLU A 159 14.13 -24.52 -8.20
N VAL A 160 15.42 -24.18 -8.19
CA VAL A 160 15.87 -22.78 -8.14
C VAL A 160 15.32 -21.98 -9.32
N GLU A 161 15.39 -22.55 -10.53
CA GLU A 161 14.84 -21.89 -11.72
C GLU A 161 13.32 -21.74 -11.66
N GLU A 162 12.62 -22.74 -11.12
CA GLU A 162 11.18 -22.67 -10.90
C GLU A 162 10.81 -21.59 -9.87
N TYR A 163 11.57 -21.48 -8.77
CA TYR A 163 11.39 -20.45 -7.76
C TYR A 163 11.56 -19.06 -8.35
N ARG A 164 12.59 -18.83 -9.19
CA ARG A 164 12.90 -17.53 -9.80
C ARG A 164 11.80 -16.97 -10.69
N LYS A 165 10.83 -17.79 -11.11
CA LYS A 165 9.69 -17.36 -11.93
C LYS A 165 8.60 -16.67 -11.11
N HIS A 166 8.57 -16.84 -9.79
CA HIS A 166 7.45 -16.34 -8.99
C HIS A 166 7.29 -14.80 -8.99
N PRO A 167 8.32 -13.94 -9.06
CA PRO A 167 8.10 -12.51 -9.14
C PRO A 167 7.38 -12.11 -10.44
N VAL A 168 7.76 -12.74 -11.56
CA VAL A 168 7.13 -12.54 -12.86
C VAL A 168 5.69 -13.05 -12.86
N ARG A 169 5.45 -14.25 -12.31
CA ARG A 169 4.10 -14.79 -12.14
C ARG A 169 3.25 -13.90 -11.25
N GLY A 170 3.83 -13.37 -10.17
CA GLY A 170 3.13 -12.52 -9.22
C GLY A 170 2.64 -11.23 -9.87
N GLN A 171 3.52 -10.52 -10.58
CA GLN A 171 3.14 -9.35 -11.38
C GLN A 171 2.05 -9.70 -12.39
N THR A 172 2.26 -10.77 -13.17
CA THR A 172 1.31 -11.20 -14.22
C THR A 172 -0.06 -11.55 -13.65
N ALA A 173 -0.12 -12.17 -12.47
CA ALA A 173 -1.36 -12.60 -11.84
C ALA A 173 -2.25 -11.42 -11.42
N ILE A 174 -1.67 -10.28 -11.05
CA ILE A 174 -2.42 -9.11 -10.62
C ILE A 174 -2.61 -8.06 -11.71
N ASP A 175 -1.93 -8.20 -12.86
CA ASP A 175 -1.88 -7.20 -13.95
C ASP A 175 -3.27 -6.91 -14.59
N SER A 176 -4.19 -7.87 -14.51
CA SER A 176 -5.57 -7.69 -14.99
C SER A 176 -6.37 -6.66 -14.18
N VAL A 177 -5.92 -6.33 -12.97
CA VAL A 177 -6.52 -5.28 -12.14
C VAL A 177 -5.67 -4.02 -12.30
N GLU A 178 -6.22 -3.01 -12.98
CA GLU A 178 -5.48 -1.80 -13.36
C GLU A 178 -4.88 -1.07 -12.16
N GLU A 179 -5.61 -1.02 -11.05
CA GLU A 179 -5.20 -0.39 -9.80
C GLU A 179 -4.00 -1.08 -9.14
N LEU A 180 -3.73 -2.34 -9.48
CA LEU A 180 -2.65 -3.14 -8.90
C LEU A 180 -1.36 -3.16 -9.74
N ARG A 181 -1.37 -2.61 -10.96
CA ARG A 181 -0.24 -2.69 -11.89
C ARG A 181 1.06 -2.11 -11.31
N GLU A 182 0.98 -0.96 -10.65
CA GLU A 182 2.14 -0.31 -10.02
C GLU A 182 2.71 -1.16 -8.88
N ALA A 183 1.84 -1.80 -8.07
CA ALA A 183 2.27 -2.76 -7.06
C ALA A 183 2.94 -3.99 -7.72
N GLY A 184 2.46 -4.42 -8.89
CA GLY A 184 3.07 -5.48 -9.68
C GLY A 184 4.53 -5.22 -10.07
N ILE A 185 4.91 -3.96 -10.30
CA ILE A 185 6.31 -3.59 -10.56
C ILE A 185 7.18 -3.85 -9.32
N ILE A 186 6.66 -3.55 -8.12
CA ILE A 186 7.33 -3.84 -6.85
C ILE A 186 7.46 -5.35 -6.64
N ILE A 187 6.37 -6.10 -6.85
CA ILE A 187 6.34 -7.56 -6.76
C ILE A 187 7.35 -8.19 -7.71
N ARG A 188 7.47 -7.70 -8.95
CA ARG A 188 8.46 -8.24 -9.90
C ARG A 188 9.90 -8.05 -9.41
N GLY A 189 10.20 -6.87 -8.87
CA GLY A 189 11.57 -6.47 -8.54
C GLY A 189 12.05 -6.84 -7.13
N HIS A 190 11.22 -7.44 -6.28
CA HIS A 190 11.55 -7.61 -4.85
C HIS A 190 12.71 -8.58 -4.57
N HIS A 191 13.18 -9.33 -5.57
CA HIS A 191 14.38 -10.17 -5.50
C HIS A 191 15.58 -9.61 -6.27
N GLU A 192 15.49 -8.39 -6.79
CA GLU A 192 16.65 -7.69 -7.32
C GLU A 192 17.61 -7.33 -6.19
N ASN A 193 18.91 -7.49 -6.44
CA ASN A 193 19.96 -7.08 -5.53
C ASN A 193 20.56 -5.76 -6.02
N TYR A 194 20.93 -4.87 -5.10
CA TYR A 194 21.44 -3.55 -5.44
C TYR A 194 22.65 -3.55 -6.40
N ASP A 195 23.48 -4.59 -6.37
CA ASP A 195 24.64 -4.77 -7.25
C ASP A 195 24.33 -5.34 -8.65
N GLY A 196 23.10 -5.79 -8.91
CA GLY A 196 22.65 -6.43 -10.15
C GLY A 196 22.75 -7.95 -10.19
N SER A 197 23.13 -8.61 -9.07
CA SER A 197 23.19 -10.08 -8.98
C SER A 197 21.83 -10.76 -8.72
N GLY A 198 20.77 -9.97 -8.60
CA GLY A 198 19.41 -10.45 -8.32
C GLY A 198 18.67 -10.94 -9.56
N PHE A 199 17.37 -11.15 -9.41
CA PHE A 199 16.48 -11.65 -10.45
C PHE A 199 15.08 -10.99 -10.29
N PRO A 200 14.21 -10.99 -11.31
CA PRO A 200 14.32 -11.68 -12.61
C PRO A 200 15.08 -10.92 -13.71
N ASP A 201 15.24 -9.61 -13.60
CA ASP A 201 15.71 -8.74 -14.68
C ASP A 201 17.19 -8.34 -14.54
N GLY A 202 17.79 -8.53 -13.36
CA GLY A 202 19.19 -8.17 -13.09
C GLY A 202 19.39 -6.66 -13.02
N LEU A 203 18.40 -5.94 -12.51
CA LEU A 203 18.44 -4.49 -12.35
C LEU A 203 19.47 -4.09 -11.30
N LYS A 204 20.13 -2.95 -11.51
CA LYS A 204 21.21 -2.47 -10.64
C LYS A 204 20.95 -1.06 -10.12
N GLY A 205 21.20 -0.85 -8.84
CA GLY A 205 21.13 0.45 -8.18
C GLY A 205 19.76 1.10 -8.32
N SER A 206 19.75 2.37 -8.75
CA SER A 206 18.53 3.16 -8.93
C SER A 206 17.62 2.69 -10.07
N LYS A 207 18.04 1.73 -10.90
CA LYS A 207 17.15 1.10 -11.88
C LYS A 207 16.13 0.19 -11.21
N ILE A 208 16.41 -0.28 -9.99
CA ILE A 208 15.46 -1.04 -9.18
C ILE A 208 14.45 -0.03 -8.58
N PRO A 209 13.13 -0.23 -8.78
CA PRO A 209 12.11 0.61 -8.17
C PRO A 209 12.35 0.78 -6.67
N LEU A 210 12.15 1.98 -6.13
CA LEU A 210 12.39 2.24 -4.71
C LEU A 210 11.58 1.29 -3.81
N GLY A 211 10.30 1.06 -4.15
CA GLY A 211 9.48 0.11 -3.41
C GLY A 211 10.04 -1.31 -3.41
N ALA A 212 10.59 -1.78 -4.53
CA ALA A 212 11.23 -3.10 -4.61
C ALA A 212 12.51 -3.18 -3.76
N ARG A 213 13.33 -2.11 -3.74
CA ARG A 213 14.52 -2.02 -2.85
C ARG A 213 14.14 -2.09 -1.37
N ILE A 214 13.03 -1.43 -0.99
CA ILE A 214 12.50 -1.47 0.37
C ILE A 214 12.01 -2.88 0.71
N VAL A 215 11.14 -3.47 -0.12
CA VAL A 215 10.60 -4.83 0.11
C VAL A 215 11.73 -5.86 0.19
N ARG A 216 12.73 -5.81 -0.70
CA ARG A 216 13.90 -6.70 -0.68
C ARG A 216 14.60 -6.73 0.68
N LEU A 217 14.82 -5.55 1.27
CA LEU A 217 15.46 -5.41 2.56
C LEU A 217 14.56 -5.95 3.67
N CYS A 218 13.28 -5.56 3.69
CA CYS A 218 12.33 -5.95 4.72
C CYS A 218 12.04 -7.46 4.71
N ASP A 219 11.92 -8.07 3.53
CA ASP A 219 11.78 -9.51 3.34
C ASP A 219 13.01 -10.27 3.88
N PHE A 220 14.22 -9.78 3.58
CA PHE A 220 15.45 -10.35 4.13
C PHE A 220 15.48 -10.27 5.66
N VAL A 221 15.07 -9.14 6.25
CA VAL A 221 15.01 -8.96 7.71
C VAL A 221 14.11 -10.01 8.33
N ASP A 222 12.88 -10.18 7.84
CA ASP A 222 11.93 -11.14 8.43
C ASP A 222 12.44 -12.59 8.30
N ASN A 223 12.93 -12.95 7.11
CA ASN A 223 13.45 -14.28 6.80
C ASN A 223 14.72 -14.60 7.61
N HIS A 224 15.57 -13.62 7.86
CA HIS A 224 16.79 -13.82 8.66
C HIS A 224 16.45 -13.86 10.16
N PHE A 225 15.63 -12.92 10.64
CA PHE A 225 15.21 -12.86 12.03
C PHE A 225 14.51 -14.14 12.47
N SER A 226 13.61 -14.69 11.64
CA SER A 226 12.87 -15.91 11.93
C SER A 226 13.76 -17.16 12.07
N ARG A 227 14.99 -17.12 11.53
CA ARG A 227 15.99 -18.21 11.66
C ARG A 227 16.92 -18.01 12.87
N CYS A 228 17.03 -16.81 13.41
CA CYS A 228 17.86 -16.51 14.56
C CYS A 228 17.24 -17.06 15.84
N GLN A 229 18.07 -17.61 16.74
CA GLN A 229 17.60 -18.18 17.99
C GLN A 229 18.32 -17.59 19.19
N GLY A 230 17.62 -16.80 20.00
CA GLY A 230 18.15 -16.26 21.26
C GLY A 230 17.95 -14.75 21.40
N LYS A 231 18.35 -14.22 22.56
CA LYS A 231 18.15 -12.81 22.94
C LYS A 231 18.88 -11.81 22.04
N ASN A 232 19.84 -12.26 21.22
CA ASN A 232 20.61 -11.42 20.30
C ASN A 232 20.13 -11.47 18.83
N ALA A 233 18.92 -11.99 18.56
CA ALA A 233 18.39 -12.14 17.20
C ALA A 233 18.31 -10.79 16.46
N LEU A 234 17.97 -9.71 17.16
CA LEU A 234 17.91 -8.36 16.61
C LEU A 234 19.30 -7.87 16.19
N GLU A 235 20.30 -8.01 17.05
CA GLU A 235 21.67 -7.59 16.78
C GLU A 235 22.29 -8.39 15.63
N GLN A 236 22.07 -9.71 15.58
CA GLN A 236 22.52 -10.56 14.48
C GLN A 236 21.89 -10.12 13.15
N THR A 237 20.57 -9.89 13.14
CA THR A 237 19.85 -9.44 11.94
C THR A 237 20.35 -8.08 11.48
N ALA A 238 20.52 -7.12 12.40
CA ALA A 238 21.05 -5.80 12.09
C ALA A 238 22.50 -5.86 11.55
N ALA A 239 23.34 -6.76 12.08
CA ALA A 239 24.69 -6.97 11.57
C ALA A 239 24.67 -7.48 10.12
N LYS A 240 23.82 -8.46 9.81
CA LYS A 240 23.68 -9.01 8.45
C LYS A 240 23.12 -8.02 7.45
N VAL A 241 22.19 -7.16 7.85
CA VAL A 241 21.72 -6.05 7.02
C VAL A 241 22.86 -5.06 6.71
N LYS A 242 23.73 -4.77 7.69
CA LYS A 242 24.92 -3.92 7.46
C LYS A 242 25.94 -4.56 6.52
N GLU A 243 26.16 -5.87 6.64
CA GLU A 243 27.06 -6.63 5.75
C GLU A 243 26.57 -6.62 4.30
N GLY A 244 25.26 -6.68 4.07
CA GLY A 244 24.64 -6.65 2.73
C GLY A 244 24.60 -5.26 2.07
N LYS A 245 25.17 -4.22 2.71
CA LYS A 245 25.19 -2.85 2.17
C LYS A 245 25.97 -2.80 0.85
N PHE A 246 25.45 -2.08 -0.14
CA PHE A 246 26.00 -1.95 -1.51
C PHE A 246 25.94 -3.21 -2.39
N THR A 247 25.66 -4.38 -1.82
CA THR A 247 25.52 -5.64 -2.56
C THR A 247 24.05 -6.01 -2.70
N LEU A 248 23.45 -6.48 -1.62
CA LEU A 248 22.03 -6.85 -1.57
C LEU A 248 21.15 -5.61 -1.44
N PHE A 249 21.57 -4.65 -0.60
CA PHE A 249 20.71 -3.55 -0.16
C PHE A 249 21.23 -2.19 -0.58
N ASP A 250 20.26 -1.32 -0.81
CA ASP A 250 20.50 0.10 -1.03
C ASP A 250 21.20 0.73 0.19
N PRO A 251 22.38 1.35 0.01
CA PRO A 251 23.13 1.95 1.11
C PRO A 251 22.39 3.05 1.86
N ASP A 252 21.45 3.74 1.21
CA ASP A 252 20.69 4.85 1.80
C ASP A 252 19.57 4.35 2.72
N LEU A 253 19.10 3.11 2.51
CA LEU A 253 18.04 2.48 3.31
C LEU A 253 18.58 1.74 4.55
N VAL A 254 19.80 1.21 4.48
CA VAL A 254 20.38 0.32 5.51
C VAL A 254 20.39 0.97 6.91
N SER A 255 20.81 2.24 7.03
CA SER A 255 20.88 2.89 8.34
C SER A 255 19.50 3.04 8.97
N ALA A 256 18.53 3.51 8.18
CA ALA A 256 17.16 3.70 8.63
C ALA A 256 16.50 2.36 9.01
N ALA A 257 16.75 1.30 8.24
CA ALA A 257 16.23 -0.03 8.52
C ALA A 257 16.76 -0.58 9.85
N VAL A 258 18.07 -0.49 10.10
CA VAL A 258 18.69 -0.97 11.35
C VAL A 258 18.04 -0.32 12.58
N ASP A 259 17.75 0.98 12.52
CA ASP A 259 17.09 1.70 13.62
C ASP A 259 15.62 1.28 13.83
N LEU A 260 14.96 0.80 12.77
CA LEU A 260 13.54 0.43 12.77
C LEU A 260 13.31 -1.04 13.12
N ILE A 261 14.27 -1.94 12.88
CA ILE A 261 14.14 -3.38 13.17
C ILE A 261 13.63 -3.62 14.60
N PRO A 262 14.20 -3.02 15.67
CA PRO A 262 13.71 -3.25 17.03
C PRO A 262 12.25 -2.81 17.26
N ARG A 263 11.75 -1.81 16.51
CA ARG A 263 10.37 -1.33 16.68
C ARG A 263 9.32 -2.33 16.23
N VAL A 264 9.67 -3.20 15.28
CA VAL A 264 8.77 -4.21 14.72
C VAL A 264 9.04 -5.58 15.36
N TYR A 265 10.30 -5.92 15.61
CA TYR A 265 10.70 -7.29 15.97
C TYR A 265 11.00 -7.51 17.46
N ALA A 266 11.02 -6.47 18.30
CA ALA A 266 11.34 -6.63 19.73
C ALA A 266 10.35 -7.56 20.46
N GLU A 267 9.05 -7.46 20.15
CA GLU A 267 8.03 -8.31 20.78
C GLU A 267 8.11 -9.78 20.35
N PHE A 268 8.74 -10.06 19.20
CA PHE A 268 8.97 -11.41 18.68
C PHE A 268 10.34 -11.98 19.08
N THR A 269 11.14 -11.23 19.84
CA THR A 269 12.46 -11.68 20.27
C THR A 269 12.31 -12.80 21.30
N PRO A 270 12.98 -13.95 21.13
CA PRO A 270 12.85 -15.07 22.07
C PRO A 270 13.23 -14.66 23.50
N ASP A 271 12.30 -14.84 24.45
CA ASP A 271 12.56 -14.63 25.87
C ASP A 271 13.37 -15.80 26.46
N THR A 272 14.67 -15.81 26.16
CA THR A 272 15.59 -16.86 26.60
C THR A 272 16.90 -16.27 27.10
N ASP A 273 17.50 -16.75 28.18
CA ASP A 273 18.85 -16.30 28.59
C ASP A 273 19.99 -16.80 27.68
N MET A 274 19.63 -17.48 26.60
CA MET A 274 20.54 -18.03 25.62
C MET A 274 20.79 -17.02 24.49
N VAL A 275 22.06 -16.93 24.11
CA VAL A 275 22.57 -16.15 23.00
C VAL A 275 23.16 -17.13 22.00
N GLU A 276 22.80 -16.95 20.74
CA GLU A 276 23.40 -17.72 19.64
C GLU A 276 24.67 -17.03 19.17
N VAL A 277 25.75 -17.81 19.08
CA VAL A 277 27.07 -17.32 18.69
C VAL A 277 27.61 -18.20 17.56
N GLU A 278 28.10 -17.55 16.51
CA GLU A 278 28.85 -18.23 15.46
C GLU A 278 30.26 -18.57 15.98
N VAL A 279 30.64 -19.84 15.90
CA VAL A 279 31.89 -20.36 16.44
C VAL A 279 32.64 -21.11 15.34
N SER A 280 33.87 -20.70 15.08
CA SER A 280 34.76 -21.43 14.17
C SER A 280 34.97 -22.87 14.66
N PRO A 281 35.13 -23.87 13.77
CA PRO A 281 35.36 -25.27 14.14
C PRO A 281 36.48 -25.48 15.17
N ASP A 282 37.50 -24.64 15.17
CA ASP A 282 38.64 -24.70 16.10
C ASP A 282 38.27 -24.29 17.53
N HIS A 283 37.25 -23.46 17.68
CA HIS A 283 36.78 -22.94 18.96
C HIS A 283 35.60 -23.71 19.56
N LEU A 284 35.11 -24.75 18.87
CA LEU A 284 34.07 -25.63 19.41
C LEU A 284 34.58 -26.43 20.61
N LYS A 285 33.77 -26.51 21.67
CA LYS A 285 34.07 -27.23 22.91
C LYS A 285 33.01 -28.29 23.20
N PRO A 286 33.38 -29.44 23.78
CA PRO A 286 32.42 -30.44 24.25
C PRO A 286 31.41 -29.81 25.22
N GLY A 287 30.14 -30.15 25.07
CA GLY A 287 29.03 -29.60 25.85
C GLY A 287 28.32 -28.40 25.24
N MET A 288 28.86 -27.80 24.17
CA MET A 288 28.13 -26.81 23.37
C MET A 288 26.93 -27.48 22.66
N ILE A 289 25.83 -26.75 22.52
CA ILE A 289 24.61 -27.23 21.83
C ILE A 289 24.43 -26.44 20.54
N LEU A 290 24.25 -27.13 19.42
CA LEU A 290 24.00 -26.46 18.13
C LEU A 290 22.69 -25.66 18.14
N ALA A 291 22.77 -24.40 17.72
CA ALA A 291 21.62 -23.52 17.60
C ALA A 291 20.90 -23.65 16.25
N ARG A 292 21.62 -24.07 15.20
CA ARG A 292 21.11 -24.32 13.85
C ARG A 292 21.57 -25.68 13.33
N ASP A 293 20.90 -26.16 12.29
CA ASP A 293 21.38 -27.29 11.50
C ASP A 293 22.71 -26.91 10.86
N VAL A 294 23.65 -27.85 10.81
CA VAL A 294 24.94 -27.68 10.15
C VAL A 294 24.94 -28.57 8.91
N THR A 295 25.08 -27.94 7.75
CA THR A 295 25.19 -28.62 6.45
C THR A 295 26.62 -28.53 5.92
N SER A 296 26.98 -29.33 4.93
CA SER A 296 28.24 -29.18 4.19
C SER A 296 28.11 -28.11 3.10
N GLY A 297 29.20 -27.71 2.46
CA GLY A 297 29.18 -26.78 1.32
C GLY A 297 28.38 -27.27 0.10
N THR A 298 28.21 -28.59 0.00
CA THR A 298 27.34 -29.30 -0.96
C THR A 298 25.89 -29.50 -0.48
N GLY A 299 25.54 -29.06 0.73
CA GLY A 299 24.17 -29.12 1.27
C GLY A 299 23.83 -30.40 2.05
N LEU A 300 24.80 -31.28 2.31
CA LEU A 300 24.55 -32.50 3.10
C LEU A 300 24.39 -32.14 4.59
N LEU A 301 23.25 -32.51 5.20
CA LEU A 301 23.04 -32.35 6.64
C LEU A 301 24.07 -33.15 7.45
N LEU A 302 24.94 -32.46 8.19
CA LEU A 302 25.99 -33.06 9.01
C LEU A 302 25.48 -33.32 10.43
N LEU A 303 24.87 -32.30 11.05
CA LEU A 303 24.30 -32.38 12.40
C LEU A 303 23.04 -31.52 12.50
N ARG A 304 22.06 -31.99 13.28
CA ARG A 304 20.82 -31.25 13.56
C ARG A 304 21.01 -30.26 14.70
N LYS A 305 20.26 -29.16 14.65
CA LYS A 305 19.98 -28.26 15.76
C LYS A 305 19.63 -29.02 17.02
N GLY A 306 20.04 -28.50 18.17
CA GLY A 306 19.81 -29.10 19.47
C GLY A 306 20.77 -30.25 19.79
N THR A 307 21.63 -30.66 18.84
CA THR A 307 22.63 -31.71 19.09
C THR A 307 23.70 -31.19 20.06
N PRO A 308 23.92 -31.87 21.20
CA PRO A 308 25.08 -31.59 22.05
C PRO A 308 26.35 -32.11 21.38
N LEU A 309 27.36 -31.25 21.31
CA LEU A 309 28.66 -31.54 20.73
C LEU A 309 29.53 -32.30 21.72
N ASP A 310 30.03 -33.46 21.29
CA ASP A 310 31.08 -34.23 21.96
C ASP A 310 32.37 -34.16 21.14
N SER A 311 33.48 -34.68 21.68
CA SER A 311 34.79 -34.63 21.03
C SER A 311 34.79 -35.28 19.63
N THR A 312 33.98 -36.32 19.42
CA THR A 312 33.88 -37.05 18.14
C THR A 312 33.15 -36.23 17.08
N LYS A 313 32.03 -35.60 17.46
CA LYS A 313 31.27 -34.70 16.58
C LYS A 313 32.08 -33.47 16.22
N ILE A 314 32.83 -32.89 17.16
CA ILE A 314 33.70 -31.73 16.90
C ILE A 314 34.82 -32.10 15.91
N ALA A 315 35.48 -33.25 16.10
CA ALA A 315 36.50 -33.72 15.16
C ALA A 315 35.92 -33.94 13.75
N SER A 316 34.69 -34.47 13.68
CA SER A 316 33.96 -34.65 12.41
C SER A 316 33.67 -33.31 11.74
N LEU A 317 33.13 -32.34 12.49
CA LEU A 317 32.87 -30.98 11.97
C LEU A 317 34.12 -30.29 11.46
N ARG A 318 35.25 -30.36 12.19
CA ARG A 318 36.54 -29.81 11.73
C ARG A 318 36.99 -30.43 10.42
N ARG A 319 36.90 -31.77 10.32
CA ARG A 319 37.26 -32.49 9.10
C ARG A 319 36.37 -32.09 7.91
N TYR A 320 35.05 -32.03 8.11
CA TYR A 320 34.14 -31.61 7.05
C TYR A 320 34.34 -30.16 6.65
N TYR A 321 34.64 -29.27 7.60
CA TYR A 321 34.91 -27.87 7.29
C TYR A 321 36.15 -27.69 6.39
N THR A 322 37.17 -28.55 6.53
CA THR A 322 38.32 -28.54 5.62
C THR A 322 38.01 -29.12 4.24
N LEU A 323 37.13 -30.13 4.17
CA LEU A 323 36.82 -30.85 2.93
C LEU A 323 35.78 -30.14 2.07
N ASP A 324 34.71 -29.67 2.70
CA ASP A 324 33.54 -29.07 2.08
C ASP A 324 32.91 -28.07 3.06
N PRO A 325 33.53 -26.88 3.23
CA PRO A 325 33.13 -25.91 4.24
C PRO A 325 31.66 -25.51 4.08
N SER A 326 30.93 -25.54 5.19
CA SER A 326 29.54 -25.13 5.23
C SER A 326 29.37 -23.70 4.71
N ARG A 327 28.30 -23.47 3.94
CA ARG A 327 27.88 -22.12 3.54
C ARG A 327 27.19 -21.38 4.68
N SER A 328 26.57 -22.11 5.59
CA SER A 328 25.96 -21.63 6.83
C SER A 328 26.93 -21.89 7.98
N GLY A 329 27.44 -20.84 8.63
CA GLY A 329 28.39 -20.95 9.74
C GLY A 329 27.91 -21.89 10.87
N ILE A 330 28.80 -22.26 11.80
CA ILE A 330 28.43 -23.14 12.91
C ILE A 330 27.97 -22.28 14.08
N PHE A 331 26.69 -22.43 14.46
CA PHE A 331 26.08 -21.65 15.54
C PHE A 331 25.81 -22.52 16.77
N VAL A 332 26.15 -22.01 17.96
CA VAL A 332 25.92 -22.71 19.24
C VAL A 332 25.21 -21.80 20.25
N PHE A 333 24.44 -22.40 21.17
CA PHE A 333 23.87 -21.70 22.30
C PHE A 333 24.89 -21.47 23.40
N THR A 334 24.93 -20.23 23.90
CA THR A 334 25.70 -19.83 25.06
C THR A 334 24.79 -19.11 26.05
N LYS A 335 24.94 -19.37 27.35
CA LYS A 335 24.28 -18.54 28.37
C LYS A 335 25.02 -17.21 28.47
N LYS A 336 24.28 -16.10 28.49
CA LYS A 336 24.86 -14.77 28.69
C LYS A 336 25.33 -14.58 30.14
#